data_AF-R7Q4Y9-F1
#
_entry.id   AF-R7Q4Y9-F1
#
_cell.length_a   1.000
_cell.length_b   1.000
_cell.length_c   1.000
_cell.angle_alpha   90.00
_cell.angle_beta   90.00
_cell.angle_gamma   90.00
#
_symmetry.space_group_name_H-M   'P 1'
#
loop_
_entity.id
_entity.type
_entity.pdbx_description
1 polymer ?
#
loop_
_entity_poly.entity_id
_entity_poly.type
_entity_poly.pdbx_seq_one_letter_code
_entity_poly.pdbx_strand_id
1 'polypeptide(L)'
;MIPTGRKDVEGKVISTRTDTAKNAYVVEYTITSGGIPRHLLTVFSLQPGRYLISLTGQSLEDNWRTREPVIKAVADSYKLKVLD
;
A
#
# COMPACT_ATOMS: atom_id res chain seq x y z
N MET A 1 29.93 -4.82 2.87
CA MET A 1 29.85 -4.24 4.23
C MET A 1 28.52 -3.54 4.34
N ILE A 2 27.57 -4.07 5.12
CA ILE A 2 26.24 -3.47 5.30
C ILE A 2 26.36 -2.51 6.49
N PRO A 3 25.99 -1.23 6.38
CA PRO A 3 26.10 -0.29 7.50
C PRO A 3 25.24 -0.76 8.67
N THR A 4 25.88 -1.15 9.77
CA THR A 4 25.25 -1.44 11.05
C THR A 4 25.12 -0.13 11.82
N GLY A 5 23.92 0.42 11.98
CA GLY A 5 23.69 1.39 13.06
C GLY A 5 22.57 2.42 12.89
N ARG A 6 22.03 2.65 11.70
CA ARG A 6 20.85 3.53 11.52
C ARG A 6 19.84 2.83 10.64
N LYS A 7 18.61 2.67 11.14
CA LYS A 7 17.50 2.28 10.26
C LYS A 7 17.25 3.47 9.34
N ASP A 8 17.83 3.43 8.14
CA ASP A 8 17.60 4.45 7.11
C ASP A 8 16.15 4.43 6.59
N VAL A 9 15.40 3.38 6.96
CA VAL A 9 14.00 3.18 6.67
C VAL A 9 13.29 2.62 7.91
N GLU A 10 12.24 3.30 8.35
CA GLU A 10 11.31 2.82 9.38
C GLU A 10 9.90 2.78 8.80
N GLY A 11 9.07 1.86 9.27
CA GLY A 11 7.68 1.77 8.82
C GLY A 11 6.75 1.33 9.93
N LYS A 12 5.50 1.76 9.84
CA LYS A 12 4.43 1.45 10.79
C LYS A 12 3.16 1.10 10.05
N VAL A 13 2.58 -0.06 10.35
CA VAL A 13 1.24 -0.42 9.87
C VAL A 13 0.21 0.41 10.63
N ILE A 14 -0.70 1.05 9.89
CA ILE A 14 -1.82 1.82 10.43
C ILE A 14 -3.05 0.93 10.50
N SER A 15 -3.43 0.34 9.37
CA SER A 15 -4.62 -0.48 9.27
C SER A 15 -4.43 -1.61 8.25
N THR A 16 -5.21 -2.68 8.42
CA THR A 16 -5.31 -3.75 7.43
C THR A 16 -6.76 -4.18 7.28
N ARG A 17 -7.15 -4.58 6.07
CA ARG A 17 -8.47 -5.16 5.81
C ARG A 17 -8.41 -6.22 4.72
N THR A 18 -9.28 -7.21 4.83
CA THR A 18 -9.50 -8.19 3.76
C THR A 18 -10.74 -7.79 2.97
N ASP A 19 -10.61 -7.75 1.64
CA ASP A 19 -11.69 -7.53 0.68
C ASP A 19 -11.99 -8.84 -0.05
N THR A 20 -12.92 -9.62 0.52
CA THR A 20 -13.26 -10.96 0.01
C THR A 20 -13.90 -10.90 -1.38
N ALA A 21 -14.66 -9.85 -1.67
CA ALA A 21 -15.30 -9.64 -2.97
C ALA A 21 -14.27 -9.46 -4.10
N LYS A 22 -13.11 -8.89 -3.79
CA LYS A 22 -12.01 -8.67 -4.75
C LYS A 22 -10.86 -9.67 -4.61
N ASN A 23 -11.00 -10.67 -3.74
CA ASN A 23 -9.91 -11.56 -3.33
C ASN A 23 -8.60 -10.78 -3.02
N ALA A 24 -8.71 -9.75 -2.17
CA ALA A 24 -7.63 -8.81 -1.91
C ALA A 24 -7.40 -8.57 -0.41
N TYR A 25 -6.19 -8.17 -0.07
CA TYR A 25 -5.75 -7.71 1.23
C TYR A 25 -5.20 -6.30 1.09
N VAL A 26 -5.70 -5.37 1.90
CA VAL A 26 -5.33 -3.96 1.83
C VAL A 26 -4.58 -3.58 3.09
N VAL A 27 -3.45 -2.90 2.92
CA VAL A 27 -2.58 -2.44 4.01
C VAL A 27 -2.37 -0.95 3.87
N GLU A 28 -2.64 -0.23 4.95
CA GLU A 28 -2.31 1.18 5.11
C GLU A 28 -1.15 1.30 6.09
N TYR A 29 -0.12 2.03 5.71
CA TYR A 29 1.12 2.10 6.48
C TYR A 29 1.91 3.35 6.14
N THR A 30 2.79 3.74 7.05
CA THR A 30 3.80 4.77 6.80
C THR A 30 5.16 4.17 6.55
N ILE A 31 5.96 4.84 5.72
CA ILE A 31 7.40 4.61 5.60
C ILE A 31 8.11 5.95 5.74
N THR A 32 9.08 6.02 6.64
CA THR A 32 10.00 7.15 6.78
C THR A 32 11.37 6.72 6.28
N SER A 33 11.91 7.44 5.30
CA SER A 33 13.29 7.26 4.85
C SER A 33 13.98 8.61 4.72
N GLY A 34 15.19 8.72 5.27
CA GLY A 34 15.92 10.00 5.31
C GLY A 34 15.17 11.12 6.04
N GLY A 35 14.33 10.76 7.02
CA GLY A 35 13.47 11.71 7.75
C GLY A 35 12.23 12.19 6.99
N ILE A 36 11.96 11.66 5.78
CA ILE A 36 10.81 12.06 4.97
C ILE A 36 9.72 10.98 5.09
N PRO A 37 8.62 11.25 5.83
CA PRO A 37 7.52 10.31 5.99
C PRO A 37 6.61 10.30 4.75
N ARG A 38 6.20 9.09 4.35
CA ARG A 38 5.22 8.82 3.31
C ARG A 38 4.09 7.99 3.88
N HIS A 39 2.89 8.29 3.42
CA HIS A 39 1.70 7.50 3.68
C HIS A 39 1.40 6.64 2.45
N LEU A 40 1.14 5.35 2.67
CA LEU A 40 0.92 4.38 1.61
C LEU A 40 -0.36 3.58 1.89
N LEU A 41 -1.10 3.31 0.81
CA LEU A 41 -2.21 2.39 0.78
C LEU A 41 -1.95 1.39 -0.34
N THR A 42 -1.72 0.13 0.03
CA THR A 42 -1.42 -0.94 -0.91
C THR A 42 -2.52 -1.99 -0.91
N VAL A 43 -3.05 -2.30 -2.08
CA VAL A 43 -3.92 -3.44 -2.35
C VAL A 43 -3.05 -4.59 -2.87
N PHE A 44 -3.10 -5.72 -2.20
CA PHE A 44 -2.54 -7.00 -2.64
C PHE A 44 -3.67 -7.92 -3.05
N SER A 45 -3.75 -8.33 -4.31
CA SER A 45 -4.77 -9.28 -4.76
C SER A 45 -4.13 -10.50 -5.37
N LEU A 46 -4.62 -11.66 -4.94
CA LEU A 46 -4.23 -12.94 -5.53
C LEU A 46 -5.17 -13.22 -6.70
N GLN A 47 -4.63 -13.21 -7.91
CA GLN A 47 -5.36 -13.72 -9.05
C GLN A 47 -5.42 -15.24 -8.98
N PRO A 48 -6.53 -15.87 -9.41
CA PRO A 48 -6.56 -17.31 -9.58
C PRO A 48 -5.35 -17.77 -10.41
N GLY A 49 -4.50 -18.60 -9.81
CA GLY A 49 -3.61 -19.48 -10.55
C GLY A 49 -2.17 -19.06 -10.80
N ARG A 50 -1.65 -17.86 -10.43
CA ARG A 50 -0.17 -17.59 -10.43
C ARG A 50 0.32 -16.22 -9.94
N TYR A 51 -0.50 -15.16 -9.98
CA TYR A 51 -0.01 -13.79 -9.84
C TYR A 51 -0.51 -13.09 -8.57
N LEU A 52 0.42 -12.43 -7.87
CA LEU A 52 0.12 -11.41 -6.88
C LEU A 52 0.14 -10.05 -7.57
N ILE A 53 -0.99 -9.37 -7.61
CA ILE A 53 -1.09 -7.99 -8.09
C ILE A 53 -0.98 -7.07 -6.89
N SER A 54 -0.05 -6.12 -6.94
CA SER A 54 0.01 -5.01 -5.99
C SER A 54 -0.32 -3.68 -6.67
N LEU A 55 -1.16 -2.89 -6.02
CA LEU A 55 -1.46 -1.51 -6.40
C LEU A 55 -1.21 -0.63 -5.19
N THR A 56 -0.27 0.30 -5.29
CA THR A 56 0.10 1.20 -4.20
C THR A 56 -0.18 2.64 -4.61
N GLY A 57 -1.06 3.31 -3.86
CA GLY A 57 -1.14 4.75 -3.84
C GLY A 57 -0.29 5.31 -2.69
N GLN A 58 0.39 6.43 -2.92
CA GLN A 58 1.20 7.06 -1.89
C GLN A 58 1.17 8.59 -1.98
N SER A 59 1.44 9.24 -0.86
CA SER A 59 1.76 10.65 -0.78
C SER A 59 2.80 10.92 0.30
N LEU A 60 3.35 12.13 0.33
CA LEU A 60 3.97 12.63 1.57
C LEU A 60 2.91 12.66 2.68
N GLU A 61 3.34 12.44 3.91
CA GLU A 61 2.44 12.37 5.08
C GLU A 61 1.66 13.67 5.29
N ASP A 62 2.32 14.81 5.11
CA ASP A 62 1.73 16.15 5.25
C ASP A 62 0.60 16.43 4.24
N ASN A 63 0.63 15.74 3.11
CA ASN A 63 -0.35 15.85 2.02
C ASN A 63 -1.42 14.75 2.07
N TRP A 64 -1.30 13.78 2.98
CA TRP A 64 -2.17 12.60 3.01
C TRP A 64 -3.65 12.99 3.05
N ARG A 65 -4.05 13.86 3.99
CA ARG A 65 -5.45 14.27 4.16
C ARG A 65 -6.11 14.77 2.87
N THR A 66 -5.36 15.46 2.01
CA THR A 66 -5.87 16.01 0.74
C THR A 66 -5.86 14.96 -0.38
N ARG A 67 -4.92 14.00 -0.34
CA ARG A 67 -4.74 12.98 -1.39
C ARG A 67 -5.48 11.68 -1.10
N GLU A 68 -5.80 11.42 0.16
CA GLU A 68 -6.46 10.21 0.65
C GLU A 68 -7.72 9.87 -0.16
N PRO A 69 -8.65 10.79 -0.47
CA PRO A 69 -9.85 10.43 -1.24
C PRO A 69 -9.52 9.88 -2.63
N VAL A 70 -8.54 10.46 -3.32
CA VAL A 70 -8.12 10.03 -4.65
C VAL A 70 -7.34 8.71 -4.57
N ILE A 71 -6.46 8.56 -3.59
CA ILE A 71 -5.69 7.34 -3.37
C ILE A 71 -6.61 6.16 -3.00
N LYS A 72 -7.59 6.39 -2.11
CA LYS A 72 -8.62 5.40 -1.79
C LYS A 72 -9.47 5.05 -3.01
N ALA A 73 -9.88 6.03 -3.81
CA ALA A 73 -10.62 5.76 -5.04
C ALA A 73 -9.80 4.89 -6.02
N VAL A 74 -8.49 5.10 -6.14
CA VAL A 74 -7.61 4.24 -6.97
C VAL A 74 -7.54 2.82 -6.40
N ALA A 75 -7.30 2.66 -5.09
CA ALA A 75 -7.31 1.35 -4.43
C ALA A 75 -8.65 0.63 -4.60
N ASP A 76 -9.77 1.35 -4.46
CA ASP A 76 -11.12 0.81 -4.59
C ASP A 76 -11.53 0.57 -6.05
N SER A 77 -10.87 1.21 -7.01
CA SER A 77 -11.08 0.95 -8.44
C SER A 77 -10.56 -0.41 -8.89
N TYR A 78 -9.72 -1.06 -8.07
CA TYR A 78 -9.23 -2.40 -8.35
C TYR A 78 -10.38 -3.38 -8.55
N LYS A 79 -10.36 -4.08 -9.69
CA LYS A 79 -11.31 -5.13 -10.04
C LYS A 79 -10.53 -6.41 -10.30
N LEU A 80 -10.94 -7.49 -9.68
CA LEU A 80 -10.48 -8.83 -10.02
C LEU A 80 -10.84 -9.09 -11.49
N LYS A 81 -9.84 -9.18 -12.37
CA LYS A 81 -10.05 -9.62 -13.75
C LYS A 81 -9.64 -11.08 -13.84
N VAL A 82 -10.63 -11.97 -13.89
CA VAL A 82 -10.39 -13.36 -14.26
C VAL A 82 -9.84 -13.33 -15.69
N LEU A 83 -8.60 -13.75 -15.86
CA LEU A 83 -8.00 -13.93 -17.18
C LEU A 83 -8.44 -15.32 -17.65
N ASP A 84 -9.34 -15.34 -18.63
CA ASP A 84 -9.79 -16.56 -19.32
C ASP A 84 -8.63 -17.24 -20.08
#